data_AF-A0A0W8EBD2-F1
#
_entry.id   AF-A0A0W8EBD2-F1
#
_cell.length_a   1.000
_cell.length_b   1.000
_cell.length_c   1.000
_cell.angle_alpha   90.00
_cell.angle_beta   90.00
_cell.angle_gamma   90.00
#
_symmetry.space_group_name_H-M   'P 1'
#
loop_
_entity.id
_entity.type
_entity.pdbx_description
1 polymer ?
#
loop_
_entity_poly.entity_id
_entity_poly.type
_entity_poly.pdbx_seq_one_letter_code
_entity_poly.pdbx_strand_id
1 'polypeptide(L)'
;MKLPLLIQACVFCAAAVSGFLLPQVATPAATPDIREVSVLEGGIRYQAGEYPVLVLNGTFREMGRQYGALMRDELVSEHMMIIESLEKRGIARSEIRAGGYNFSAFQPERLKEISRGIAETSGLSYENVCVLYDGPIFAG
;
A
#
# COMPACT_ATOMS: atom_id res chain seq x y z
N MET A 1 -54.88 -21.63 -0.46
CA MET A 1 -55.41 -20.27 -0.68
C MET A 1 -54.25 -19.35 -1.04
N LYS A 2 -54.19 -18.95 -2.32
CA LYS A 2 -54.26 -17.56 -2.82
C LYS A 2 -52.96 -16.76 -2.65
N LEU A 3 -52.18 -16.72 -3.73
CA LEU A 3 -51.36 -15.58 -4.13
C LEU A 3 -52.27 -14.51 -4.77
N PRO A 4 -51.95 -13.21 -4.64
CA PRO A 4 -51.53 -12.44 -5.81
C PRO A 4 -50.29 -11.57 -5.47
N LEU A 5 -49.22 -11.54 -6.27
CA LEU A 5 -49.06 -10.95 -7.60
C LEU A 5 -49.25 -9.42 -7.59
N LEU A 6 -48.15 -8.68 -7.76
CA LEU A 6 -47.94 -7.61 -8.76
C LEU A 6 -46.50 -7.07 -8.56
N ILE A 7 -45.52 -7.40 -9.43
CA ILE A 7 -45.22 -6.72 -10.72
C ILE A 7 -44.39 -5.44 -10.43
N GLN A 8 -43.18 -5.18 -10.90
CA GLN A 8 -42.50 -5.33 -12.22
C GLN A 8 -41.04 -4.87 -11.96
N ALA A 9 -39.97 -5.19 -12.69
CA ALA A 9 -39.70 -5.85 -13.98
C ALA A 9 -38.21 -6.26 -13.91
N CYS A 10 -37.77 -7.51 -14.06
CA CYS A 10 -37.66 -8.29 -15.30
C CYS A 10 -37.35 -7.47 -16.55
N VAL A 11 -36.07 -7.42 -16.94
CA VAL A 11 -35.67 -7.76 -18.32
C VAL A 11 -34.39 -8.59 -18.26
N PHE A 12 -34.57 -9.90 -18.04
CA PHE A 12 -33.72 -10.91 -18.63
C PHE A 12 -34.07 -10.94 -20.12
N CYS A 13 -33.25 -10.30 -20.97
CA CYS A 13 -33.31 -10.55 -22.40
C CYS A 13 -32.51 -11.82 -22.69
N ALA A 14 -33.25 -12.88 -22.94
CA ALA A 14 -32.79 -14.08 -23.60
C ALA A 14 -32.28 -13.76 -25.00
N ALA A 15 -31.14 -14.34 -25.38
CA ALA A 15 -30.97 -15.15 -26.58
C ALA A 15 -29.49 -15.48 -26.74
N ALA A 16 -29.18 -16.77 -26.73
CA ALA A 16 -27.94 -17.29 -27.24
C ALA A 16 -27.77 -16.85 -28.70
N VAL A 17 -26.84 -15.95 -28.94
CA VAL A 17 -26.10 -15.93 -30.21
C VAL A 17 -24.74 -16.50 -29.84
N SER A 18 -24.48 -17.72 -30.29
CA SER A 18 -23.13 -18.29 -30.38
C SER A 18 -22.31 -17.41 -31.33
N GLY A 19 -21.86 -16.26 -30.81
CA GLY A 19 -20.76 -15.51 -31.37
C GLY A 19 -19.50 -16.10 -30.78
N PHE A 20 -18.71 -16.75 -31.62
CA PHE A 20 -17.36 -17.20 -31.37
C PHE A 20 -16.60 -16.14 -30.54
N LEU A 21 -16.42 -16.39 -29.24
CA LEU A 21 -15.52 -15.59 -28.40
C LEU A 21 -14.11 -15.88 -28.91
N LEU A 22 -13.66 -15.09 -29.88
CA LEU A 22 -12.23 -14.92 -30.06
C LEU A 22 -11.69 -14.49 -28.69
N PRO A 23 -10.63 -15.13 -28.16
CA PRO A 23 -9.95 -14.56 -27.02
C PRO A 23 -9.58 -13.13 -27.42
N GLN A 24 -10.10 -12.15 -26.67
CA GLN A 24 -9.61 -10.79 -26.75
C GLN A 24 -8.12 -10.92 -26.42
N VAL A 25 -7.28 -10.93 -27.45
CA VAL A 25 -5.85 -10.72 -27.27
C VAL A 25 -5.80 -9.34 -26.67
N ALA A 26 -5.61 -9.27 -25.35
CA ALA A 26 -5.42 -8.01 -24.66
C ALA A 26 -4.34 -7.29 -25.46
N THR A 27 -4.71 -6.15 -26.04
CA THR A 27 -3.74 -5.25 -26.66
C THR A 27 -2.63 -5.07 -25.63
N PRO A 28 -1.34 -5.28 -25.98
CA PRO A 28 -0.28 -5.05 -25.01
C PRO A 28 -0.50 -3.65 -24.45
N ALA A 29 -0.68 -3.57 -23.13
CA ALA A 29 -0.86 -2.30 -22.47
C ALA A 29 0.29 -1.40 -22.93
N ALA A 30 -0.04 -0.19 -23.40
CA ALA A 30 0.97 0.77 -23.81
C ALA A 30 2.01 0.83 -22.69
N THR A 31 3.29 0.63 -23.03
CA THR A 31 4.37 0.69 -22.05
C THR A 31 4.20 2.01 -21.29
N PRO A 32 3.98 1.98 -19.96
CA PRO A 32 3.78 3.22 -19.23
C PRO A 32 5.00 4.12 -19.46
N ASP A 33 4.76 5.41 -19.65
CA ASP A 33 5.84 6.39 -19.68
C ASP A 33 6.56 6.33 -18.32
N ILE A 34 7.84 5.95 -18.34
CA ILE A 34 8.67 5.82 -17.15
C ILE A 34 9.59 7.03 -17.09
N ARG A 35 9.38 7.86 -16.07
CA ARG A 35 10.17 9.07 -15.86
C ARG A 35 10.95 8.97 -14.55
N GLU A 36 12.24 9.25 -14.58
CA GLU A 36 13.01 9.45 -13.35
C GLU A 36 12.52 10.73 -12.62
N VAL A 37 12.29 10.61 -11.31
CA VAL A 37 11.79 11.70 -10.47
C VAL A 37 12.88 12.23 -9.55
N SER A 38 13.60 11.34 -8.89
CA SER A 38 14.64 11.69 -7.92
C SER A 38 15.59 10.54 -7.65
N VAL A 39 16.78 10.87 -7.17
CA VAL A 39 17.85 9.91 -6.80
C VAL A 39 18.38 10.26 -5.41
N LEU A 40 18.65 9.24 -4.61
CA LEU A 40 19.29 9.37 -3.30
C LEU A 40 20.22 8.19 -3.07
N GLU A 41 21.49 8.43 -2.71
CA GLU A 41 22.43 7.38 -2.28
C GLU A 41 22.49 6.16 -3.25
N GLY A 42 22.26 6.37 -4.56
CA GLY A 42 22.22 5.32 -5.58
C GLY A 42 20.87 4.59 -5.74
N GLY A 43 19.88 4.90 -4.89
CA GLY A 43 18.48 4.54 -5.09
C GLY A 43 17.76 5.54 -6.00
N ILE A 44 16.81 5.07 -6.80
CA ILE A 44 16.12 5.87 -7.82
C ILE A 44 14.62 5.74 -7.62
N ARG A 45 13.90 6.87 -7.68
CA ARG A 45 12.46 6.92 -7.82
C ARG A 45 12.10 7.24 -9.26
N TYR A 46 11.33 6.36 -9.87
CA TYR A 46 10.64 6.57 -11.12
C TYR A 46 9.15 6.84 -10.88
N GLN A 47 8.51 7.46 -11.86
CA GLN A 47 7.07 7.55 -12.00
C GLN A 47 6.67 6.74 -13.23
N ALA A 48 5.80 5.75 -13.06
CA ALA A 48 5.25 4.93 -14.13
C ALA A 48 3.72 5.06 -14.12
N GLY A 49 3.18 5.97 -14.93
CA GLY A 49 1.78 6.39 -14.81
C GLY A 49 1.50 6.98 -13.44
N GLU A 50 0.50 6.46 -12.71
CA GLU A 50 0.13 6.91 -11.35
C GLU A 50 1.00 6.28 -10.24
N TYR A 51 1.89 5.34 -10.57
CA TYR A 51 2.64 4.58 -9.57
C TYR A 51 4.08 5.06 -9.43
N PRO A 52 4.54 5.37 -8.20
CA PRO A 52 5.96 5.51 -7.92
C PRO A 52 6.62 4.12 -7.94
N VAL A 53 7.75 4.00 -8.63
CA VAL A 53 8.55 2.77 -8.72
C VAL A 53 9.94 3.06 -8.18
N LEU A 54 10.39 2.28 -7.19
CA LEU A 54 11.72 2.44 -6.60
C LEU A 54 12.67 1.36 -7.07
N VAL A 55 13.91 1.76 -7.36
CA VAL A 55 15.05 0.85 -7.46
C VAL A 55 15.98 1.17 -6.31
N LEU A 56 16.14 0.21 -5.40
CA LEU A 56 16.91 0.37 -4.16
C LEU A 56 18.12 -0.57 -4.19
N ASN A 57 19.25 -0.13 -3.64
CA ASN A 57 20.52 -0.85 -3.74
C ASN A 57 21.28 -0.81 -2.41
N GLY A 58 22.12 -1.84 -2.19
CA GLY A 58 23.02 -1.94 -1.05
C GLY A 58 22.51 -2.86 0.05
N THR A 59 22.97 -2.62 1.27
CA THR A 59 22.52 -3.28 2.49
C THR A 59 21.07 -2.94 2.81
N PHE A 60 20.43 -3.73 3.67
CA PHE A 60 19.05 -3.49 4.10
C PHE A 60 18.82 -2.11 4.71
N ARG A 61 19.80 -1.59 5.47
CA ARG A 61 19.72 -0.25 6.05
C ARG A 61 19.86 0.85 5.01
N GLU A 62 20.77 0.69 4.04
CA GLU A 62 20.93 1.62 2.91
C GLU A 62 19.66 1.66 2.05
N MET A 63 19.07 0.49 1.73
CA MET A 63 17.78 0.43 1.04
C MET A 63 16.67 1.12 1.84
N GLY A 64 16.65 0.95 3.16
CA GLY A 64 15.73 1.66 4.04
C GLY A 64 15.89 3.18 3.97
N ARG A 65 17.14 3.70 4.01
CA ARG A 65 17.43 5.13 3.88
C ARG A 65 16.99 5.70 2.53
N GLN A 66 17.26 4.97 1.46
CA GLN A 66 16.82 5.36 0.13
C GLN A 66 15.29 5.43 0.05
N TYR A 67 14.60 4.39 0.54
CA TYR A 67 13.14 4.38 0.56
C TYR A 67 12.56 5.52 1.41
N GLY A 68 13.05 5.70 2.63
CA GLY A 68 12.55 6.70 3.55
C GLY A 68 12.62 8.12 3.00
N ALA A 69 13.69 8.48 2.28
CA ALA A 69 13.80 9.80 1.67
C ALA A 69 13.06 9.91 0.33
N LEU A 70 13.11 8.89 -0.53
CA LEU A 70 12.48 8.94 -1.86
C LEU A 70 10.94 8.93 -1.81
N MET A 71 10.36 8.39 -0.72
CA MET A 71 8.92 8.30 -0.50
C MET A 71 8.46 9.03 0.77
N ARG A 72 9.24 10.05 1.19
CA ARG A 72 9.01 10.75 2.46
C ARG A 72 7.57 11.21 2.65
N ASP A 73 7.04 11.92 1.66
CA ASP A 73 5.73 12.57 1.77
C ASP A 73 4.61 11.54 1.86
N GLU A 74 4.72 10.47 1.07
CA GLU A 74 3.79 9.34 1.09
C GLU A 74 3.83 8.60 2.42
N LEU A 75 5.01 8.24 2.92
CA LEU A 75 5.18 7.52 4.19
C LEU A 75 4.60 8.31 5.38
N VAL A 76 4.83 9.64 5.41
CA VAL A 76 4.28 10.51 6.44
C VAL A 76 2.75 10.60 6.33
N SER A 77 2.24 10.75 5.11
CA SER A 77 0.79 10.80 4.86
C SER A 77 0.09 9.50 5.25
N GLU A 78 0.64 8.35 4.84
CA GLU A 78 0.11 7.03 5.18
C GLU A 78 0.11 6.78 6.68
N HIS A 79 1.21 7.12 7.37
CA HIS A 79 1.27 7.01 8.83
C HIS A 79 0.16 7.83 9.50
N MET A 80 -0.07 9.07 9.05
CA MET A 80 -1.16 9.90 9.58
C MET A 80 -2.53 9.25 9.33
N MET A 81 -2.79 8.76 8.12
CA MET A 81 -4.06 8.09 7.78
C MET A 81 -4.31 6.86 8.66
N ILE A 82 -3.28 6.06 8.93
CA ILE A 82 -3.39 4.88 9.80
C ILE A 82 -3.75 5.29 11.23
N ILE A 83 -3.04 6.26 11.80
CA ILE A 83 -3.31 6.74 13.16
C ILE A 83 -4.74 7.28 13.25
N GLU A 84 -5.15 8.15 12.33
CA GLU A 84 -6.50 8.73 12.35
C GLU A 84 -7.60 7.67 12.20
N SER A 85 -7.38 6.67 11.35
CA SER A 85 -8.31 5.56 11.15
C SER A 85 -8.49 4.72 12.43
N LEU A 86 -7.39 4.38 13.11
CA LEU A 86 -7.42 3.61 14.35
C LEU A 86 -8.00 4.43 15.51
N GLU A 87 -7.69 5.73 15.60
CA GLU A 87 -8.29 6.61 16.61
C GLU A 87 -9.80 6.78 16.41
N LYS A 88 -10.28 6.89 15.17
CA LYS A 88 -11.72 6.93 14.85
C LYS A 88 -12.47 5.66 15.28
N ARG A 89 -11.76 4.54 15.41
CA ARG A 89 -12.30 3.28 15.92
C ARG A 89 -12.24 3.14 17.44
N GLY A 90 -11.75 4.16 18.15
CA GLY A 90 -11.65 4.18 19.61
C GLY A 90 -10.37 3.54 20.16
N ILE A 91 -9.39 3.22 19.32
CA ILE A 91 -8.11 2.64 19.77
C ILE A 91 -7.23 3.78 20.27
N ALA A 92 -6.75 3.68 21.52
CA ALA A 92 -5.92 4.72 22.11
C ALA A 92 -4.55 4.79 21.42
N ARG A 93 -4.01 6.01 21.25
CA ARG A 93 -2.70 6.20 20.60
C ARG A 93 -1.55 5.43 21.28
N SER A 94 -1.61 5.26 22.60
CA SER A 94 -0.65 4.43 23.34
C SER A 94 -0.72 2.95 22.95
N GLU A 95 -1.92 2.44 22.70
CA GLU A 95 -2.17 1.07 22.27
C GLU A 95 -1.69 0.84 20.83
N ILE A 96 -1.95 1.79 19.93
CA ILE A 96 -1.45 1.75 18.55
C ILE A 96 0.08 1.65 18.52
N ARG A 97 0.76 2.50 19.31
CA ARG A 97 2.24 2.50 19.39
C ARG A 97 2.79 1.21 20.00
N ALA A 98 2.23 0.77 21.13
CA ALA A 98 2.63 -0.48 21.77
C ALA A 98 2.45 -1.66 20.81
N GLY A 99 1.35 -1.64 20.06
CA GLY A 99 1.05 -2.61 19.06
C GLY A 99 2.10 -2.72 17.96
N GLY A 100 2.37 -1.60 17.26
CA GLY A 100 3.37 -1.58 16.20
C GLY A 100 4.75 -2.05 16.68
N TYR A 101 5.17 -1.62 17.87
CA TYR A 101 6.46 -2.04 18.43
C TYR A 101 6.51 -3.55 18.72
N ASN A 102 5.47 -4.10 19.35
CA ASN A 102 5.44 -5.52 19.75
C ASN A 102 5.51 -6.46 18.55
N PHE A 103 4.82 -6.17 17.45
CA PHE A 103 4.89 -7.02 16.25
C PHE A 103 6.23 -6.88 15.53
N SER A 104 6.77 -5.66 15.46
CA SER A 104 8.08 -5.41 14.85
C SER A 104 9.22 -6.16 15.55
N ALA A 105 9.07 -6.48 16.85
CA ALA A 105 10.07 -7.22 17.63
C ALA A 105 10.33 -8.63 17.07
N PHE A 106 9.32 -9.26 16.46
CA PHE A 106 9.43 -10.61 15.90
C PHE A 106 9.95 -10.64 14.46
N GLN A 107 10.13 -9.47 13.84
CA GLN A 107 10.63 -9.41 12.47
C GLN A 107 12.11 -9.85 12.38
N PRO A 108 12.51 -10.50 11.28
CA PRO A 108 13.92 -10.79 11.00
C PRO A 108 14.77 -9.52 10.97
N GLU A 109 16.05 -9.63 11.36
CA GLU A 109 16.96 -8.48 11.48
C GLU A 109 17.05 -7.65 10.20
N ARG A 110 17.01 -8.30 9.02
CA ARG A 110 17.01 -7.60 7.73
C ARG A 110 15.85 -6.61 7.57
N LEU A 111 14.65 -6.92 8.08
CA LEU A 111 13.50 -6.02 7.98
C LEU A 111 13.61 -4.88 9.00
N LYS A 112 14.12 -5.18 10.20
CA LYS A 112 14.43 -4.15 11.20
C LYS A 112 15.45 -3.15 10.68
N GLU A 113 16.47 -3.60 9.96
CA GLU A 113 17.45 -2.72 9.31
C GLU A 113 16.81 -1.83 8.23
N ILE A 114 15.87 -2.33 7.43
CA ILE A 114 15.08 -1.49 6.51
C ILE A 114 14.33 -0.42 7.31
N SER A 115 13.58 -0.80 8.35
CA SER A 115 12.80 0.15 9.16
C SER A 115 13.67 1.21 9.84
N ARG A 116 14.87 0.83 10.33
CA ARG A 116 15.86 1.77 10.88
C ARG A 116 16.33 2.75 9.80
N GLY A 117 16.64 2.27 8.59
CA GLY A 117 17.02 3.14 7.48
C GLY A 117 15.90 4.12 7.08
N ILE A 118 14.64 3.65 7.03
CA ILE A 118 13.49 4.51 6.73
C ILE A 118 13.38 5.64 7.76
N ALA A 119 13.51 5.31 9.05
CA ALA A 119 13.44 6.30 10.13
C ALA A 119 14.53 7.39 10.04
N GLU A 120 15.72 7.05 9.53
CA GLU A 120 16.82 8.00 9.39
C GLU A 120 16.55 9.11 8.35
N THR A 121 15.62 8.90 7.42
CA THR A 121 15.50 9.74 6.21
C THR A 121 14.09 10.17 5.85
N SER A 122 13.06 9.50 6.36
CA SER A 122 11.64 9.86 6.18
C SER A 122 11.15 10.96 7.13
N GLY A 123 11.90 11.24 8.21
CA GLY A 123 11.43 12.12 9.28
C GLY A 123 10.44 11.47 10.24
N LEU A 124 10.07 10.19 10.03
CA LEU A 124 9.37 9.39 11.02
C LEU A 124 10.37 8.83 12.05
N SER A 125 9.95 8.72 13.32
CA SER A 125 10.72 7.94 14.29
C SER A 125 10.64 6.45 13.97
N TYR A 126 11.58 5.65 14.48
CA TYR A 126 11.55 4.20 14.29
C TYR A 126 10.24 3.57 14.77
N GLU A 127 9.69 4.04 15.89
CA GLU A 127 8.41 3.57 16.42
C GLU A 127 7.25 3.90 15.47
N ASN A 128 7.25 5.07 14.84
CA ASN A 128 6.23 5.43 13.85
C ASN A 128 6.37 4.62 12.56
N VAL A 129 7.59 4.23 12.18
CA VAL A 129 7.81 3.28 11.07
C VAL A 129 7.26 1.90 11.43
N CYS A 130 7.45 1.42 12.68
CA CYS A 130 6.82 0.18 13.13
C CYS A 130 5.28 0.27 13.11
N VAL A 131 4.71 1.41 13.52
CA VAL A 131 3.25 1.63 13.42
C VAL A 131 2.78 1.66 11.96
N LEU A 132 3.53 2.29 11.06
CA LEU A 132 3.18 2.34 9.63
C LEU A 132 3.01 0.93 9.03
N TYR A 133 3.89 -0.02 9.36
CA TYR A 133 3.84 -1.36 8.79
C TYR A 133 3.01 -2.36 9.60
N ASP A 134 3.04 -2.29 10.92
CA ASP A 134 2.41 -3.29 11.79
C ASP A 134 1.14 -2.77 12.50
N GLY A 135 0.89 -1.47 12.51
CA GLY A 135 -0.29 -0.83 13.14
C GLY A 135 -1.64 -1.28 12.53
N PRO A 136 -1.77 -1.45 11.21
CA PRO A 136 -3.01 -1.96 10.62
C PRO A 136 -3.35 -3.41 11.02
N ILE A 137 -2.42 -4.20 11.57
CA ILE A 137 -2.71 -5.57 12.03
C ILE A 137 -3.72 -5.55 13.20
N PHE A 138 -3.77 -4.46 13.97
CA PHE A 138 -4.74 -4.24 15.04
C PHE A 138 -6.11 -3.79 14.55
N ALA A 139 -6.26 -3.55 13.24
CA ALA A 139 -7.49 -3.09 12.63
C ALA A 139 -8.54 -4.20 12.42
N GLY A 140 -8.37 -5.38 13.04
CA GLY A 140 -9.39 -6.44 13.08
C GLY A 140 -10.67 -6.02 13.79
#